data_AF-A0A3C0BYS8-F1
#
_entry.id   AF-A0A3C0BYS8-F1
#
_cell.length_a   1.000
_cell.length_b   1.000
_cell.length_c   1.000
_cell.angle_alpha   90.00
_cell.angle_beta   90.00
_cell.angle_gamma   90.00
#
_symmetry.space_group_name_H-M   'P 1'
#
loop_
_entity.id
_entity.type
_entity.pdbx_description
1 polymer ?
#
loop_
_entity_poly.entity_id
_entity_poly.type
_entity_poly.pdbx_seq_one_letter_code
_entity_poly.pdbx_strand_id
1 'polypeptide(L)'
;HLAVGYGIANSIMVEGIDGNIIIDASDSVAEAEEVYSHFSKINSNPIKAIIYTHNHGDHTFGAAYYYNLDEEKPMVIAHESTSKYVERIMGILNPIISKRSSRMFGTELPSGDVINVGIGPYLGVSQSPIGYIKPNITFTDELKINIAGVDIELYHAPGETNDQLFVWLPKHRALMPGDNIYRTFPNLYTIRGTPHRDVKSWVKSLDHMRSLKPDYLLPSHTKPLEGEEVLETLTIYRDAVQFVHDQTIRLMNKGHSPDEISHMIQLPPEVSSSPFVREFYGTVRWSVKSIFNGYLGWFDGNVSNLDPLPSEDYARRLAMLSGGEEKLFEALQKAVESEDMQWALQLSDSLLALNYKIDSTKKLRQEAIQYIGDRALNPNKRNYFLSSANELNANYQAEPLLPQTSELLSEISIDMFFDILSVRLNPEKAKGIKQRVCFEFDSGNIKTITLRNQIAEVSSEKTNCNILVKTSEQILKEALAGVRNPIMTVASGDIDTGGQRTNFLNFLSKFAE
;
A
#
# COMPACT_ATOMS: atom_id res chain seq x y z
N HIS A 1 18.20 -8.59 18.26
CA HIS A 1 18.92 -8.63 16.97
C HIS A 1 18.09 -7.97 15.89
N LEU A 2 18.72 -7.25 14.97
CA LEU A 2 18.06 -6.52 13.89
C LEU A 2 18.74 -6.89 12.56
N ALA A 3 17.97 -7.41 11.62
CA ALA A 3 18.42 -7.64 10.24
C ALA A 3 18.08 -6.42 9.39
N VAL A 4 19.10 -5.75 8.85
CA VAL A 4 18.95 -4.50 8.09
C VAL A 4 19.45 -4.69 6.66
N GLY A 5 18.63 -4.33 5.68
CA GLY A 5 19.03 -4.33 4.27
C GLY A 5 18.84 -5.65 3.51
N TYR A 6 18.03 -6.57 4.07
CA TYR A 6 17.63 -7.82 3.42
C TYR A 6 16.32 -7.70 2.62
N GLY A 7 15.64 -6.56 2.71
CA GLY A 7 14.37 -6.23 2.05
C GLY A 7 14.06 -4.75 2.34
N ILE A 8 12.85 -4.26 2.02
CA ILE A 8 12.51 -2.86 2.36
C ILE A 8 12.42 -2.68 3.87
N ALA A 9 11.82 -3.64 4.57
CA ALA A 9 11.70 -3.67 6.02
C ALA A 9 12.86 -4.43 6.69
N ASN A 10 13.11 -4.06 7.93
CA ASN A 10 13.93 -4.79 8.85
C ASN A 10 13.09 -5.89 9.52
N SER A 11 13.75 -6.97 9.91
CA SER A 11 13.18 -7.96 10.83
C SER A 11 13.96 -7.95 12.14
N ILE A 12 13.26 -8.17 13.26
CA ILE A 12 13.84 -8.11 14.60
C ILE A 12 13.62 -9.45 15.29
N MET A 13 14.69 -10.02 15.84
CA MET A 13 14.62 -11.18 16.74
C MET A 13 14.93 -10.77 18.18
N VAL A 14 14.01 -11.07 19.11
CA VAL A 14 14.18 -10.94 20.56
C VAL A 14 14.43 -12.33 21.14
N GLU A 15 15.57 -12.50 21.82
CA GLU A 15 15.92 -13.75 22.50
C GLU A 15 15.17 -13.88 23.83
N GLY A 16 14.58 -15.05 24.05
CA GLY A 16 13.99 -15.45 25.32
C GLY A 16 14.58 -16.76 25.85
N ILE A 17 14.03 -17.21 26.98
CA ILE A 17 14.28 -18.49 27.62
C ILE A 17 13.63 -19.58 26.77
N ASP A 18 14.44 -20.45 26.18
CA ASP A 18 14.03 -21.59 25.35
C ASP A 18 13.12 -21.24 24.14
N GLY A 19 13.12 -19.97 23.72
CA GLY A 19 12.32 -19.51 22.58
C GLY A 19 12.69 -18.11 22.11
N ASN A 20 12.45 -17.83 20.83
CA ASN A 20 12.69 -16.53 20.21
C ASN A 20 11.36 -15.88 19.76
N ILE A 21 11.33 -14.55 19.70
CA ILE A 21 10.21 -13.77 19.17
C ILE A 21 10.68 -13.01 17.93
N ILE A 22 9.92 -13.09 16.85
CA ILE A 22 10.12 -12.29 15.63
C ILE A 22 9.17 -11.09 15.66
N ILE A 23 9.69 -9.89 15.39
CA ILE A 23 8.89 -8.69 15.16
C ILE A 23 9.16 -8.25 13.72
N ASP A 24 8.08 -8.20 12.94
CA ASP A 24 8.04 -8.04 11.48
C ASP A 24 8.80 -9.12 10.71
N ALA A 25 8.11 -9.68 9.71
CA ALA A 25 8.48 -10.94 9.06
C ALA A 25 9.03 -10.78 7.64
N SER A 26 9.55 -9.61 7.26
CA SER A 26 10.09 -9.30 5.92
C SER A 26 9.05 -9.34 4.78
N ASP A 27 9.46 -8.98 3.55
CA ASP A 27 8.59 -8.77 2.40
C ASP A 27 8.13 -10.07 1.75
N SER A 28 8.82 -11.18 2.00
CA SER A 28 8.57 -12.45 1.36
C SER A 28 9.09 -13.63 2.18
N VAL A 29 8.63 -14.83 1.85
CA VAL A 29 9.12 -16.08 2.46
C VAL A 29 10.61 -16.28 2.18
N ALA A 30 11.09 -15.92 0.98
CA ALA A 30 12.50 -16.03 0.62
C ALA A 30 13.40 -15.12 1.47
N GLU A 31 12.98 -13.87 1.71
CA GLU A 31 13.74 -12.95 2.57
C GLU A 31 13.69 -13.36 4.04
N ALA A 32 12.53 -13.83 4.51
CA ALA A 32 12.40 -14.37 5.86
C ALA A 32 13.34 -15.57 6.10
N GLU A 33 13.48 -16.44 5.10
CA GLU A 33 14.45 -17.55 5.10
C GLU A 33 15.89 -17.05 5.18
N GLU A 34 16.27 -16.10 4.34
CA GLU A 34 17.61 -15.54 4.33
C GLU A 34 17.95 -14.90 5.69
N VAL A 35 17.05 -14.07 6.21
CA VAL A 35 17.18 -13.43 7.53
C VAL A 35 17.30 -14.48 8.63
N TYR A 36 16.46 -15.52 8.63
CA TYR A 36 16.50 -16.56 9.64
C TYR A 36 17.80 -17.37 9.59
N SER A 37 18.42 -17.54 8.42
CA SER A 37 19.72 -18.20 8.28
C SER A 37 20.85 -17.46 9.05
N HIS A 38 20.66 -16.17 9.34
CA HIS A 38 21.53 -15.38 10.19
C HIS A 38 21.10 -15.43 11.65
N PHE A 39 19.81 -15.27 11.94
CA PHE A 39 19.29 -15.33 13.31
C PHE A 39 19.52 -16.66 14.00
N SER A 40 19.29 -17.78 13.31
CA SER A 40 19.51 -19.13 13.84
C SER A 40 20.96 -19.42 14.24
N LYS A 41 21.94 -18.74 13.62
CA LYS A 41 23.37 -18.83 14.01
C LYS A 41 23.66 -18.12 15.34
N ILE A 42 22.83 -17.15 15.71
CA ILE A 42 22.94 -16.42 16.97
C ILE A 42 22.21 -17.20 18.07
N ASN A 43 20.96 -17.57 17.82
CA ASN A 43 20.14 -18.35 18.71
C ASN A 43 19.17 -19.21 17.89
N SER A 44 19.30 -20.54 18.01
CA SER A 44 18.49 -21.51 17.27
C SER A 44 17.29 -22.05 18.06
N ASN A 45 16.88 -21.38 19.15
CA ASN A 45 15.68 -21.76 19.88
C ASN A 45 14.43 -21.62 18.99
N PRO A 46 13.38 -22.42 19.23
CA PRO A 46 12.13 -22.35 18.47
C PRO A 46 11.53 -20.95 18.47
N ILE A 47 10.87 -20.57 17.37
CA ILE A 47 10.11 -19.32 17.32
C ILE A 47 8.81 -19.52 18.11
N LYS A 48 8.61 -18.74 19.17
CA LYS A 48 7.42 -18.79 20.04
C LYS A 48 6.36 -17.76 19.68
N ALA A 49 6.77 -16.65 19.05
CA ALA A 49 5.84 -15.63 18.58
C ALA A 49 6.36 -14.88 17.35
N ILE A 50 5.42 -14.43 16.53
CA ILE A 50 5.58 -13.49 15.43
C ILE A 50 4.66 -12.30 15.76
N ILE A 51 5.22 -11.09 15.81
CA ILE A 51 4.48 -9.86 16.07
C ILE A 51 4.49 -9.03 14.80
N TYR A 52 3.32 -8.70 14.28
CA TYR A 52 3.20 -7.70 13.21
C TYR A 52 3.06 -6.32 13.84
N THR A 53 3.94 -5.40 13.48
CA THR A 53 3.76 -4.00 13.87
C THR A 53 2.56 -3.38 13.17
N HIS A 54 2.27 -3.77 11.92
CA HIS A 54 1.10 -3.33 11.15
C HIS A 54 0.89 -4.15 9.87
N ASN A 55 -0.15 -3.81 9.11
CA ASN A 55 -0.66 -4.60 7.99
C ASN A 55 0.14 -4.56 6.67
N HIS A 56 1.22 -3.79 6.56
CA HIS A 56 1.94 -3.68 5.30
C HIS A 56 2.65 -4.99 4.93
N GLY A 57 2.82 -5.23 3.62
CA GLY A 57 3.30 -6.52 3.10
C GLY A 57 4.73 -6.83 3.53
N ASP A 58 5.58 -5.81 3.56
CA ASP A 58 6.96 -5.82 4.05
C ASP A 58 7.14 -6.23 5.51
N HIS A 59 6.05 -6.30 6.28
CA HIS A 59 6.08 -6.71 7.69
C HIS A 59 5.41 -8.05 7.92
N THR A 60 4.63 -8.54 6.94
CA THR A 60 3.67 -9.62 7.15
C THR A 60 3.82 -10.78 6.16
N PHE A 61 4.45 -10.56 5.00
CA PHE A 61 4.41 -11.52 3.89
C PHE A 61 5.47 -12.63 3.97
N GLY A 62 6.47 -12.53 4.85
CA GLY A 62 7.36 -13.66 5.13
C GLY A 62 6.97 -14.54 6.32
N ALA A 63 5.85 -14.25 6.99
CA ALA A 63 5.47 -14.90 8.25
C ALA A 63 5.32 -16.43 8.16
N ALA A 64 4.84 -16.93 7.03
CA ALA A 64 4.65 -18.36 6.78
C ALA A 64 5.96 -19.15 6.86
N TYR A 65 7.11 -18.51 6.62
CA TYR A 65 8.40 -19.15 6.84
C TYR A 65 8.57 -19.51 8.32
N TYR A 66 8.53 -18.51 9.20
CA TYR A 66 8.69 -18.69 10.64
C TYR A 66 7.61 -19.59 11.25
N TYR A 67 6.36 -19.46 10.79
CA TYR A 67 5.23 -20.25 11.26
C TYR A 67 5.38 -21.76 10.96
N ASN A 68 6.16 -22.11 9.94
CA ASN A 68 6.30 -23.49 9.47
C ASN A 68 7.66 -24.14 9.80
N LEU A 69 8.54 -23.45 10.53
CA LEU A 69 9.83 -24.02 10.96
C LEU A 69 9.66 -25.24 11.86
N ASP A 70 8.66 -25.23 12.75
CA ASP A 70 8.43 -26.26 13.75
C ASP A 70 7.00 -26.84 13.67
N GLU A 71 6.81 -28.01 14.31
CA GLU A 71 5.48 -28.63 14.49
C GLU A 71 4.58 -27.78 15.40
N GLU A 72 5.14 -27.27 16.50
CA GLU A 72 4.46 -26.33 17.40
C GLU A 72 4.40 -24.95 16.74
N LYS A 73 3.19 -24.46 16.49
CA LYS A 73 2.99 -23.19 15.78
C LYS A 73 3.17 -21.99 16.71
N PRO A 74 3.95 -20.96 16.31
CA PRO A 74 4.09 -19.74 17.10
C PRO A 74 2.77 -18.98 17.22
N MET A 75 2.66 -18.15 18.25
CA MET A 75 1.63 -17.12 18.30
C MET A 75 1.86 -16.11 17.18
N VAL A 76 0.79 -15.64 16.54
CA VAL A 76 0.83 -14.53 15.58
C VAL A 76 0.01 -13.39 16.18
N ILE A 77 0.71 -12.33 16.60
CA ILE A 77 0.16 -11.25 17.41
C ILE A 77 0.10 -9.97 16.58
N ALA A 78 -1.06 -9.31 16.57
CA ALA A 78 -1.23 -8.01 15.92
C ALA A 78 -2.38 -7.22 16.56
N HIS A 79 -2.62 -6.01 16.08
CA HIS A 79 -3.85 -5.27 16.41
C HIS A 79 -5.08 -5.95 15.76
N GLU A 80 -6.26 -5.86 16.40
CA GLU A 80 -7.47 -6.56 15.94
C GLU A 80 -7.90 -6.19 14.51
N SER A 81 -7.56 -4.98 14.06
CA SER A 81 -7.91 -4.51 12.72
C SER A 81 -6.90 -4.88 11.64
N THR A 82 -5.73 -5.44 11.97
CA THR A 82 -4.65 -5.73 11.01
C THR A 82 -5.12 -6.63 9.87
N SER A 83 -5.84 -7.72 10.18
CA SER A 83 -6.36 -8.63 9.14
C SER A 83 -7.24 -7.92 8.12
N LYS A 84 -8.12 -7.02 8.58
CA LYS A 84 -9.00 -6.23 7.71
C LYS A 84 -8.21 -5.32 6.78
N TYR A 85 -7.10 -4.74 7.25
CA TYR A 85 -6.27 -3.87 6.43
C TYR A 85 -5.38 -4.64 5.45
N VAL A 86 -4.88 -5.83 5.81
CA VAL A 86 -4.22 -6.75 4.86
C VAL A 86 -5.19 -7.11 3.74
N GLU A 87 -6.39 -7.53 4.10
CA GLU A 87 -7.45 -7.89 3.14
C GLU A 87 -7.80 -6.72 2.21
N ARG A 88 -7.84 -5.50 2.74
CA ARG A 88 -8.10 -4.31 1.93
C ARG A 88 -7.06 -4.10 0.82
N ILE A 89 -5.78 -4.34 1.08
CA ILE A 89 -4.71 -4.21 0.08
C ILE A 89 -4.92 -5.22 -1.05
N MET A 90 -5.38 -6.43 -0.71
CA MET A 90 -5.66 -7.51 -1.65
C MET A 90 -7.05 -7.43 -2.31
N GLY A 91 -7.90 -6.51 -1.83
CA GLY A 91 -9.30 -6.39 -2.21
C GLY A 91 -9.57 -5.54 -3.45
N ILE A 92 -10.64 -4.74 -3.39
CA ILE A 92 -11.22 -4.02 -4.54
C ILE A 92 -10.26 -3.07 -5.27
N LEU A 93 -9.22 -2.56 -4.60
CA LEU A 93 -8.25 -1.61 -5.17
C LEU A 93 -6.94 -2.26 -5.62
N ASN A 94 -6.79 -3.59 -5.48
CA ASN A 94 -5.54 -4.27 -5.75
C ASN A 94 -4.94 -3.96 -7.14
N PRO A 95 -5.69 -4.00 -8.27
CA PRO A 95 -5.09 -3.75 -9.59
C PRO A 95 -4.42 -2.37 -9.71
N ILE A 96 -5.09 -1.31 -9.22
CA ILE A 96 -4.57 0.05 -9.33
C ILE A 96 -3.49 0.35 -8.29
N ILE A 97 -3.63 -0.14 -7.05
CA ILE A 97 -2.61 0.04 -6.01
C ILE A 97 -1.34 -0.67 -6.42
N SER A 98 -1.42 -1.90 -6.89
CA SER A 98 -0.26 -2.70 -7.22
C SER A 98 0.52 -2.13 -8.41
N LYS A 99 -0.16 -1.62 -9.46
CA LYS A 99 0.51 -0.88 -10.53
C LYS A 99 1.23 0.38 -10.02
N ARG A 100 0.58 1.14 -9.13
CA ARG A 100 1.18 2.36 -8.58
C ARG A 100 2.32 2.07 -7.59
N SER A 101 2.25 0.96 -6.85
CA SER A 101 3.33 0.45 -6.01
C SER A 101 4.53 0.05 -6.85
N SER A 102 4.32 -0.67 -7.96
CA SER A 102 5.39 -1.06 -8.89
C SER A 102 6.18 0.15 -9.39
N ARG A 103 5.47 1.23 -9.78
CA ARG A 103 6.09 2.51 -10.13
C ARG A 103 6.83 3.16 -8.96
N MET A 104 6.19 3.27 -7.80
CA MET A 104 6.76 3.92 -6.61
C MET A 104 8.07 3.26 -6.17
N PHE A 105 8.13 1.93 -6.24
CA PHE A 105 9.28 1.15 -5.80
C PHE A 105 10.22 0.73 -6.92
N GLY A 106 9.84 0.97 -8.18
CA GLY A 106 10.66 0.67 -9.35
C GLY A 106 10.82 -0.82 -9.64
N THR A 107 9.88 -1.68 -9.20
CA THR A 107 10.03 -3.15 -9.29
C THR A 107 10.08 -3.68 -10.72
N GLU A 108 9.62 -2.90 -11.70
CA GLU A 108 9.68 -3.22 -13.14
C GLU A 108 10.77 -2.43 -13.88
N LEU A 109 11.61 -1.68 -13.18
CA LEU A 109 12.77 -1.06 -13.81
C LEU A 109 13.83 -2.12 -14.13
N PRO A 110 14.62 -1.92 -15.20
CA PRO A 110 15.76 -2.78 -15.49
C PRO A 110 16.69 -2.95 -14.28
N SER A 111 17.25 -4.15 -14.12
CA SER A 111 18.17 -4.46 -13.03
C SER A 111 19.33 -3.47 -12.98
N GLY A 112 19.51 -2.81 -11.83
CA GLY A 112 20.53 -1.77 -11.62
C GLY A 112 20.01 -0.34 -11.69
N ASP A 113 18.80 -0.12 -12.25
CA ASP A 113 18.20 1.22 -12.30
C ASP A 113 17.48 1.59 -11.00
N VAL A 114 17.15 0.62 -10.14
CA VAL A 114 16.68 0.84 -8.77
C VAL A 114 17.88 1.03 -7.85
N ILE A 115 18.09 2.24 -7.36
CA ILE A 115 19.19 2.56 -6.44
C ILE A 115 18.80 2.23 -5.00
N ASN A 116 17.60 2.65 -4.58
CA ASN A 116 16.96 2.35 -3.31
C ASN A 116 15.48 2.77 -3.35
N VAL A 117 14.74 2.53 -2.26
CA VAL A 117 13.33 2.93 -2.09
C VAL A 117 13.12 3.89 -0.90
N GLY A 118 14.18 4.57 -0.45
CA GLY A 118 14.15 5.59 0.61
C GLY A 118 14.29 5.03 2.02
N ILE A 119 13.48 4.03 2.35
CA ILE A 119 13.48 3.37 3.68
C ILE A 119 14.15 1.99 3.69
N GLY A 120 14.51 1.48 2.51
CA GLY A 120 15.24 0.23 2.30
C GLY A 120 15.89 0.17 0.91
N PRO A 121 16.64 -0.89 0.59
CA PRO A 121 17.32 -1.06 -0.70
C PRO A 121 16.39 -1.40 -1.87
N TYR A 122 15.34 -2.19 -1.65
CA TYR A 122 14.37 -2.60 -2.68
C TYR A 122 13.12 -3.17 -2.01
N LEU A 123 12.05 -3.39 -2.78
CA LEU A 123 10.86 -4.12 -2.32
C LEU A 123 10.89 -5.54 -2.90
N GLY A 124 11.00 -6.57 -2.07
CA GLY A 124 11.17 -7.95 -2.53
C GLY A 124 9.91 -8.81 -2.51
N VAL A 125 8.72 -8.21 -2.44
CA VAL A 125 7.43 -8.93 -2.41
C VAL A 125 7.23 -9.89 -3.59
N SER A 126 7.91 -9.67 -4.72
CA SER A 126 7.79 -10.51 -5.92
C SER A 126 8.75 -11.71 -5.97
N GLN A 127 9.65 -11.87 -4.99
CA GLN A 127 10.68 -12.92 -5.02
C GLN A 127 10.15 -14.32 -4.71
N SER A 128 9.08 -14.42 -3.93
CA SER A 128 8.42 -15.69 -3.59
C SER A 128 6.90 -15.48 -3.46
N PRO A 129 6.10 -16.55 -3.34
CA PRO A 129 4.71 -16.42 -2.95
C PRO A 129 4.54 -15.66 -1.63
N ILE A 130 3.39 -14.99 -1.49
CA ILE A 130 3.01 -14.27 -0.27
C ILE A 130 2.76 -15.29 0.84
N GLY A 131 3.49 -15.17 1.94
CA GLY A 131 3.40 -15.99 3.15
C GLY A 131 2.76 -15.25 4.32
N TYR A 132 1.67 -14.53 4.10
CA TYR A 132 0.88 -13.96 5.19
C TYR A 132 0.26 -15.08 6.05
N ILE A 133 0.27 -14.92 7.37
CA ILE A 133 -0.46 -15.78 8.31
C ILE A 133 -1.39 -14.89 9.15
N LYS A 134 -2.67 -15.25 9.25
CA LYS A 134 -3.64 -14.47 10.01
C LYS A 134 -3.31 -14.45 11.51
N PRO A 135 -3.29 -13.29 12.18
CA PRO A 135 -3.12 -13.20 13.63
C PRO A 135 -4.12 -14.05 14.41
N ASN A 136 -3.63 -14.81 15.37
CA ASN A 136 -4.45 -15.64 16.28
C ASN A 136 -4.58 -15.02 17.69
N ILE A 137 -3.71 -14.07 18.03
CA ILE A 137 -3.81 -13.24 19.23
C ILE A 137 -3.95 -11.79 18.78
N THR A 138 -5.00 -11.11 19.25
CA THR A 138 -5.25 -9.71 18.89
C THR A 138 -5.62 -8.88 20.11
N PHE A 139 -5.44 -7.56 19.99
CA PHE A 139 -5.79 -6.59 21.02
C PHE A 139 -6.25 -5.26 20.37
N THR A 140 -6.93 -4.42 21.15
CA THR A 140 -7.41 -3.11 20.73
C THR A 140 -6.47 -1.99 21.18
N ASP A 141 -6.30 -1.78 22.49
CA ASP A 141 -5.53 -0.63 23.01
C ASP A 141 -4.10 -1.00 23.43
N GLU A 142 -3.95 -1.98 24.33
CA GLU A 142 -2.66 -2.49 24.80
C GLU A 142 -2.71 -3.99 25.08
N LEU A 143 -1.55 -4.65 24.99
CA LEU A 143 -1.35 -6.03 25.42
C LEU A 143 0.00 -6.16 26.12
N LYS A 144 -0.04 -6.55 27.41
CA LYS A 144 1.15 -6.88 28.19
C LYS A 144 1.25 -8.40 28.31
N ILE A 145 2.34 -8.98 27.84
CA ILE A 145 2.49 -10.42 27.74
C ILE A 145 3.93 -10.85 28.04
N ASN A 146 4.09 -11.99 28.72
CA ASN A 146 5.38 -12.65 28.89
C ASN A 146 5.49 -13.79 27.88
N ILE A 147 6.52 -13.74 27.03
CA ILE A 147 6.79 -14.77 26.01
C ILE A 147 8.23 -15.22 26.20
N ALA A 148 8.43 -16.53 26.44
CA ALA A 148 9.76 -17.09 26.68
C ALA A 148 10.53 -16.30 27.76
N GLY A 149 9.88 -15.89 28.85
CA GLY A 149 10.53 -15.13 29.94
C GLY A 149 10.85 -13.66 29.62
N VAL A 150 10.45 -13.14 28.46
CA VAL A 150 10.57 -11.73 28.10
C VAL A 150 9.24 -11.02 28.34
N ASP A 151 9.25 -9.98 29.17
CA ASP A 151 8.11 -9.07 29.33
C ASP A 151 8.04 -8.12 28.13
N ILE A 152 6.93 -8.17 27.41
CA ILE A 152 6.66 -7.38 26.21
C ILE A 152 5.38 -6.57 26.43
N GLU A 153 5.44 -5.28 26.09
CA GLU A 153 4.26 -4.41 26.07
C GLU A 153 4.01 -3.96 24.63
N LEU A 154 2.81 -4.23 24.14
CA LEU A 154 2.32 -3.81 22.83
C LEU A 154 1.29 -2.71 23.03
N TYR A 155 1.41 -1.63 22.26
CA TYR A 155 0.54 -0.47 22.35
C TYR A 155 0.03 -0.09 20.97
N HIS A 156 -1.28 0.11 20.85
CA HIS A 156 -1.87 0.69 19.65
C HIS A 156 -1.34 2.11 19.45
N ALA A 157 -0.82 2.35 18.25
CA ALA A 157 -0.03 3.51 17.91
C ALA A 157 -0.29 3.90 16.45
N PRO A 158 -1.50 4.36 16.13
CA PRO A 158 -1.86 4.74 14.77
C PRO A 158 -0.94 5.84 14.22
N GLY A 159 -0.55 5.71 12.95
CA GLY A 159 0.29 6.67 12.24
C GLY A 159 0.47 6.31 10.76
N GLU A 160 1.49 5.53 10.40
CA GLU A 160 1.69 5.05 9.02
C GLU A 160 0.44 4.28 8.54
N THR A 161 -0.13 3.46 9.43
CA THR A 161 -1.45 2.84 9.28
C THR A 161 -2.27 2.98 10.56
N ASN A 162 -3.58 2.70 10.45
CA ASN A 162 -4.50 2.80 11.59
C ASN A 162 -4.42 1.60 12.55
N ASP A 163 -3.94 0.44 12.09
CA ASP A 163 -3.78 -0.76 12.92
C ASP A 163 -2.40 -0.85 13.57
N GLN A 164 -1.54 0.13 13.31
CA GLN A 164 -0.17 0.07 13.76
C GLN A 164 -0.04 0.01 15.29
N LEU A 165 0.92 -0.78 15.75
CA LEU A 165 1.38 -0.84 17.13
C LEU A 165 2.86 -0.51 17.24
N PHE A 166 3.32 -0.23 18.46
CA PHE A 166 4.73 -0.33 18.81
C PHE A 166 4.97 -1.40 19.87
N VAL A 167 6.19 -1.93 19.90
CA VAL A 167 6.65 -2.92 20.89
C VAL A 167 7.61 -2.23 21.85
N TRP A 168 7.38 -2.42 23.14
CA TRP A 168 8.23 -1.91 24.22
C TRP A 168 8.75 -3.05 25.09
N LEU A 169 10.07 -3.08 25.27
CA LEU A 169 10.73 -4.00 26.20
C LEU A 169 11.18 -3.22 27.45
N PRO A 170 10.38 -3.18 28.53
CA PRO A 170 10.62 -2.28 29.66
C PRO A 170 11.96 -2.53 30.35
N LYS A 171 12.35 -3.80 30.52
CA LYS A 171 13.62 -4.19 31.15
C LYS A 171 14.84 -3.67 30.37
N HIS A 172 14.74 -3.61 29.05
CA HIS A 172 15.83 -3.20 28.16
C HIS A 172 15.75 -1.73 27.74
N ARG A 173 14.64 -1.07 28.08
CA ARG A 173 14.30 0.28 27.61
C ARG A 173 14.42 0.40 26.08
N ALA A 174 14.02 -0.66 25.37
CA ALA A 174 14.11 -0.77 23.92
C ALA A 174 12.73 -0.64 23.28
N LEU A 175 12.64 0.25 22.27
CA LEU A 175 11.43 0.58 21.54
C LEU A 175 11.54 0.13 20.09
N MET A 176 10.58 -0.64 19.63
CA MET A 176 10.36 -0.97 18.22
C MET A 176 9.11 -0.21 17.76
N PRO A 177 9.28 0.97 17.12
CA PRO A 177 8.18 1.90 16.84
C PRO A 177 7.30 1.51 15.62
N GLY A 178 7.58 0.39 14.97
CA GLY A 178 7.07 0.13 13.62
C GLY A 178 7.54 1.22 12.64
N ASP A 179 6.61 1.68 11.81
CA ASP A 179 6.83 2.70 10.79
C ASP A 179 6.54 4.13 11.24
N ASN A 180 6.32 4.33 12.54
CA ASN A 180 6.01 5.67 13.05
C ASN A 180 7.26 6.55 13.13
N ILE A 181 8.44 5.96 13.04
CA ILE A 181 9.70 6.68 12.87
C ILE A 181 10.73 5.83 12.14
N TYR A 182 11.39 6.44 11.16
CA TYR A 182 12.54 5.91 10.43
C TYR A 182 13.38 7.10 9.94
N ARG A 183 14.59 6.87 9.41
CA ARG A 183 15.57 7.92 9.10
C ARG A 183 15.28 8.73 7.81
N THR A 184 14.07 9.26 7.69
CA THR A 184 13.60 10.15 6.61
C THR A 184 12.20 10.69 6.96
N PHE A 185 11.82 11.83 6.37
CA PHE A 185 10.48 12.40 6.51
C PHE A 185 9.41 11.35 6.13
N PRO A 186 8.36 11.17 6.96
CA PRO A 186 7.37 10.12 6.76
C PRO A 186 6.48 10.39 5.55
N ASN A 187 5.94 9.31 4.99
CA ASN A 187 4.85 9.42 4.02
C ASN A 187 3.54 9.82 4.72
N LEU A 188 3.29 11.07 5.11
CA LEU A 188 1.93 11.43 5.58
C LEU A 188 0.86 11.25 4.47
N TYR A 189 1.33 11.05 3.23
CA TYR A 189 0.64 10.32 2.18
C TYR A 189 1.64 9.60 1.29
N THR A 190 1.33 8.35 0.95
CA THR A 190 2.08 7.57 -0.03
C THR A 190 1.51 7.73 -1.44
N ILE A 191 2.38 7.99 -2.41
CA ILE A 191 2.00 8.24 -3.81
C ILE A 191 1.48 7.00 -4.54
N ARG A 192 1.62 5.79 -3.97
CA ARG A 192 0.90 4.59 -4.45
C ARG A 192 -0.61 4.67 -4.24
N GLY A 193 -1.06 5.52 -3.31
CA GLY A 193 -2.46 5.77 -2.99
C GLY A 193 -2.90 5.03 -1.73
N THR A 194 -3.33 5.79 -0.72
CA THR A 194 -3.92 5.32 0.54
C THR A 194 -5.01 6.31 0.97
N PRO A 195 -5.88 5.94 1.93
CA PRO A 195 -6.64 6.93 2.68
C PRO A 195 -5.76 8.02 3.28
N HIS A 196 -6.42 9.10 3.67
CA HIS A 196 -5.84 10.06 4.59
C HIS A 196 -5.34 9.36 5.87
N ARG A 197 -4.11 9.68 6.28
CA ARG A 197 -3.51 9.25 7.55
C ARG A 197 -3.80 10.31 8.60
N ASP A 198 -4.31 9.90 9.75
CA ASP A 198 -4.56 10.82 10.86
C ASP A 198 -3.24 11.27 11.49
N VAL A 199 -2.75 12.42 11.04
CA VAL A 199 -1.48 12.99 11.49
C VAL A 199 -1.51 13.38 12.97
N LYS A 200 -2.68 13.76 13.52
CA LYS A 200 -2.80 14.07 14.96
C LYS A 200 -2.62 12.82 15.80
N SER A 201 -3.19 11.71 15.35
CA SER A 201 -3.03 10.43 16.02
C SER A 201 -1.57 9.94 15.94
N TRP A 202 -0.89 10.13 14.81
CA TRP A 202 0.55 9.88 14.69
C TRP A 202 1.38 10.68 15.71
N VAL A 203 1.11 11.98 15.85
CA VAL A 203 1.79 12.83 16.86
C VAL A 203 1.58 12.29 18.28
N LYS A 204 0.36 11.85 18.62
CA LYS A 204 0.08 11.24 19.94
C LYS A 204 0.84 9.93 20.15
N SER A 205 0.93 9.09 19.12
CA SER A 205 1.72 7.86 19.15
C SER A 205 3.20 8.15 19.44
N LEU A 206 3.76 9.17 18.80
CA LEU A 206 5.13 9.61 19.05
C LEU A 206 5.31 10.21 20.46
N ASP A 207 4.33 10.97 20.96
CA ASP A 207 4.34 11.48 22.33
C ASP A 207 4.29 10.35 23.37
N HIS A 208 3.54 9.28 23.11
CA HIS A 208 3.53 8.09 23.95
C HIS A 208 4.92 7.42 23.96
N MET A 209 5.51 7.17 22.80
CA MET A 209 6.87 6.60 22.69
C MET A 209 7.92 7.43 23.44
N ARG A 210 7.87 8.77 23.33
CA ARG A 210 8.77 9.68 24.04
C ARG A 210 8.62 9.58 25.56
N SER A 211 7.39 9.38 26.05
CA SER A 211 7.13 9.30 27.49
C SER A 211 7.82 8.10 28.17
N LEU A 212 8.08 7.03 27.41
CA LEU A 212 8.80 5.83 27.87
C LEU A 212 10.30 6.08 28.06
N LYS A 213 10.84 7.15 27.45
CA LYS A 213 12.26 7.51 27.43
C LYS A 213 13.13 6.32 26.99
N PRO A 214 12.99 5.81 25.75
CA PRO A 214 13.78 4.69 25.28
C PRO A 214 15.27 5.00 25.23
N ASP A 215 16.10 4.01 25.55
CA ASP A 215 17.56 4.05 25.36
C ASP A 215 17.96 3.46 24.00
N TYR A 216 17.10 2.59 23.43
CA TYR A 216 17.28 1.98 22.11
C TYR A 216 16.04 2.19 21.25
N LEU A 217 16.24 2.60 20.01
CA LEU A 217 15.22 2.72 18.98
C LEU A 217 15.53 1.75 17.83
N LEU A 218 14.65 0.79 17.62
CA LEU A 218 14.81 -0.32 16.67
C LEU A 218 13.67 -0.26 15.63
N PRO A 219 13.71 0.68 14.68
CA PRO A 219 12.65 0.87 13.69
C PRO A 219 12.56 -0.30 12.72
N SER A 220 11.36 -0.52 12.19
CA SER A 220 11.10 -1.52 11.14
C SER A 220 11.70 -1.14 9.79
N HIS A 221 12.28 0.05 9.67
CA HIS A 221 13.08 0.46 8.52
C HIS A 221 14.30 1.25 8.93
N THR A 222 15.30 1.33 8.04
CA THR A 222 16.54 2.09 8.26
C THR A 222 17.37 1.58 9.45
N LYS A 223 18.35 2.35 9.93
CA LYS A 223 19.29 1.89 10.96
C LYS A 223 18.76 2.17 12.38
N PRO A 224 19.11 1.34 13.38
CA PRO A 224 18.77 1.59 14.77
C PRO A 224 19.53 2.78 15.34
N LEU A 225 19.04 3.28 16.47
CA LEU A 225 19.64 4.38 17.23
C LEU A 225 19.73 3.99 18.71
N GLU A 226 20.76 4.49 19.40
CA GLU A 226 21.00 4.19 20.82
C GLU A 226 21.46 5.44 21.58
N GLY A 227 21.25 5.43 22.89
CA GLY A 227 21.72 6.47 23.80
C GLY A 227 20.93 7.78 23.74
N GLU A 228 21.60 8.88 24.02
CA GLU A 228 20.97 10.20 24.23
C GLU A 228 20.28 10.74 22.96
N GLU A 229 20.75 10.36 21.78
CA GLU A 229 20.20 10.79 20.49
C GLU A 229 18.76 10.29 20.25
N VAL A 230 18.33 9.23 20.94
CA VAL A 230 17.01 8.61 20.74
C VAL A 230 15.88 9.59 21.08
N LEU A 231 15.93 10.21 22.26
CA LEU A 231 14.85 11.09 22.71
C LEU A 231 14.81 12.41 21.92
N GLU A 232 15.99 12.92 21.55
CA GLU A 232 16.11 14.09 20.67
C GLU A 232 15.52 13.79 19.29
N THR A 233 15.87 12.64 18.70
CA THR A 233 15.37 12.20 17.39
C THR A 233 13.85 12.03 17.38
N LEU A 234 13.29 11.35 18.40
CA LEU A 234 11.84 11.22 18.54
C LEU A 234 11.15 12.59 18.67
N THR A 235 11.78 13.54 19.37
CA THR A 235 11.25 14.90 19.53
C THR A 235 11.25 15.66 18.21
N ILE A 236 12.38 15.68 17.49
CA ILE A 236 12.50 16.35 16.19
C ILE A 236 11.52 15.76 15.16
N TYR A 237 11.41 14.43 15.11
CA TYR A 237 10.51 13.76 14.17
C TYR A 237 9.05 14.13 14.44
N ARG A 238 8.64 14.05 15.71
CA ARG A 238 7.31 14.43 16.18
C ARG A 238 6.99 15.89 15.88
N ASP A 239 7.94 16.79 16.11
CA ASP A 239 7.75 18.22 15.86
C ASP A 239 7.65 18.52 14.37
N ALA A 240 8.41 17.83 13.51
CA ALA A 240 8.28 17.96 12.06
C ALA A 240 6.89 17.53 11.56
N VAL A 241 6.39 16.39 12.05
CA VAL A 241 5.07 15.86 11.70
C VAL A 241 3.96 16.84 12.15
N GLN A 242 4.01 17.31 13.41
CA GLN A 242 3.03 18.29 13.89
C GLN A 242 3.14 19.62 13.14
N PHE A 243 4.36 20.11 12.86
CA PHE A 243 4.54 21.39 12.19
C PHE A 243 3.88 21.40 10.82
N VAL A 244 4.09 20.37 10.00
CA VAL A 244 3.47 20.27 8.68
C VAL A 244 1.95 20.21 8.81
N HIS A 245 1.41 19.44 9.76
CA HIS A 245 -0.01 19.42 10.05
C HIS A 245 -0.56 20.81 10.40
N ASP A 246 -0.03 21.43 11.46
CA ASP A 246 -0.58 22.67 12.02
C ASP A 246 -0.44 23.84 11.05
N GLN A 247 0.69 23.94 10.33
CA GLN A 247 0.87 24.98 9.32
C GLN A 247 -0.05 24.79 8.13
N THR A 248 -0.35 23.55 7.74
CA THR A 248 -1.34 23.28 6.70
C THR A 248 -2.71 23.79 7.14
N ILE A 249 -3.20 23.39 8.32
CA ILE A 249 -4.50 23.85 8.86
C ILE A 249 -4.54 25.37 8.99
N ARG A 250 -3.46 25.98 9.50
CA ARG A 250 -3.38 27.44 9.65
C ARG A 250 -3.53 28.16 8.31
N LEU A 251 -2.94 27.63 7.24
CA LEU A 251 -3.03 28.24 5.90
C LEU A 251 -4.35 27.93 5.19
N MET A 252 -4.95 26.76 5.41
CA MET A 252 -6.33 26.48 5.00
C MET A 252 -7.30 27.51 5.59
N ASN A 253 -7.18 27.79 6.90
CA ASN A 253 -8.01 28.78 7.58
C ASN A 253 -7.77 30.22 7.08
N LYS A 254 -6.67 30.48 6.36
CA LYS A 254 -6.40 31.74 5.66
C LYS A 254 -6.94 31.77 4.22
N GLY A 255 -7.58 30.71 3.76
CA GLY A 255 -8.18 30.60 2.44
C GLY A 255 -7.22 30.16 1.33
N HIS A 256 -6.04 29.65 1.67
CA HIS A 256 -5.08 29.17 0.66
C HIS A 256 -5.47 27.80 0.10
N SER A 257 -5.21 27.61 -1.19
CA SER A 257 -5.43 26.33 -1.88
C SER A 257 -4.35 25.31 -1.49
N PRO A 258 -4.59 23.98 -1.63
CA PRO A 258 -3.58 22.97 -1.31
C PRO A 258 -2.30 23.12 -2.14
N ASP A 259 -2.39 23.64 -3.36
CA ASP A 259 -1.22 23.87 -4.20
C ASP A 259 -0.37 25.04 -3.69
N GLU A 260 -1.00 26.17 -3.33
CA GLU A 260 -0.35 27.32 -2.71
C GLU A 260 0.34 26.92 -1.39
N ILE A 261 -0.39 26.24 -0.51
CA ILE A 261 0.14 25.81 0.79
C ILE A 261 1.39 24.94 0.61
N SER A 262 1.39 24.06 -0.41
CA SER A 262 2.53 23.16 -0.67
C SER A 262 3.83 23.90 -1.04
N HIS A 263 3.75 25.16 -1.45
CA HIS A 263 4.91 26.01 -1.72
C HIS A 263 5.25 26.96 -0.56
N MET A 264 4.35 27.14 0.40
CA MET A 264 4.52 28.05 1.54
C MET A 264 5.16 27.40 2.76
N ILE A 265 4.96 26.09 2.95
CA ILE A 265 5.44 25.38 4.15
C ILE A 265 6.88 24.90 3.93
N GLN A 266 7.77 25.36 4.80
CA GLN A 266 9.14 24.89 4.94
C GLN A 266 9.39 24.56 6.41
N LEU A 267 10.04 23.42 6.67
CA LEU A 267 10.41 23.05 8.03
C LEU A 267 11.40 24.08 8.60
N PRO A 268 11.31 24.43 9.90
CA PRO A 268 12.27 25.31 10.54
C PRO A 268 13.70 24.74 10.47
N PRO A 269 14.75 25.57 10.37
CA PRO A 269 16.14 25.11 10.27
C PRO A 269 16.58 24.14 11.38
N GLU A 270 16.05 24.33 12.59
CA GLU A 270 16.30 23.50 13.77
C GLU A 270 15.77 22.07 13.58
N VAL A 271 14.72 21.90 12.77
CA VAL A 271 14.11 20.61 12.46
C VAL A 271 14.74 20.05 11.17
N SER A 272 14.77 20.85 10.10
CA SER A 272 15.14 20.41 8.74
C SER A 272 16.59 19.92 8.59
N SER A 273 17.47 20.28 9.53
CA SER A 273 18.87 19.83 9.54
C SER A 273 19.01 18.36 9.91
N SER A 274 18.04 17.79 10.63
CA SER A 274 18.08 16.39 11.05
C SER A 274 17.94 15.43 9.85
N PRO A 275 18.75 14.35 9.78
CA PRO A 275 18.62 13.33 8.74
C PRO A 275 17.27 12.61 8.79
N PHE A 276 16.59 12.61 9.94
CA PHE A 276 15.31 11.94 10.14
C PHE A 276 14.12 12.68 9.51
N VAL A 277 14.31 13.89 8.98
CA VAL A 277 13.24 14.66 8.34
C VAL A 277 13.61 15.12 6.93
N ARG A 278 14.67 14.56 6.35
CA ARG A 278 14.98 14.75 4.93
C ARG A 278 13.94 14.04 4.08
N GLU A 279 13.53 14.62 2.96
CA GLU A 279 12.45 14.10 2.11
C GLU A 279 12.89 12.94 1.19
N PHE A 280 13.51 11.90 1.76
CA PHE A 280 13.96 10.69 1.07
C PHE A 280 12.88 9.59 0.97
N TYR A 281 11.67 9.83 1.46
CA TYR A 281 10.56 8.89 1.33
C TYR A 281 9.26 9.65 1.12
N GLY A 282 8.76 10.30 2.17
CA GLY A 282 7.72 11.31 2.05
C GLY A 282 8.25 12.69 1.70
N THR A 283 7.32 13.57 1.37
CA THR A 283 7.59 15.00 1.19
C THR A 283 6.53 15.83 1.94
N VAL A 284 6.92 16.99 2.44
CA VAL A 284 6.05 18.03 2.96
C VAL A 284 4.97 18.38 1.94
N ARG A 285 5.36 18.52 0.67
CA ARG A 285 4.43 18.93 -0.41
C ARG A 285 3.30 17.93 -0.63
N TRP A 286 3.60 16.63 -0.63
CA TRP A 286 2.57 15.59 -0.77
C TRP A 286 1.71 15.50 0.51
N SER A 287 2.36 15.66 1.66
CA SER A 287 1.70 15.64 2.97
C SER A 287 0.66 16.75 3.10
N VAL A 288 1.00 17.98 2.69
CA VAL A 288 0.08 19.12 2.64
C VAL A 288 -1.19 18.79 1.87
N LYS A 289 -1.04 18.22 0.66
CA LYS A 289 -2.18 17.88 -0.19
C LYS A 289 -3.06 16.80 0.45
N SER A 290 -2.46 15.83 1.13
CA SER A 290 -3.20 14.80 1.88
C SER A 290 -3.92 15.35 3.11
N ILE A 291 -3.27 16.22 3.88
CA ILE A 291 -3.88 16.85 5.05
C ILE A 291 -5.06 17.72 4.60
N PHE A 292 -4.90 18.50 3.52
CA PHE A 292 -6.02 19.23 2.92
C PHE A 292 -7.17 18.30 2.55
N ASN A 293 -6.90 17.25 1.78
CA ASN A 293 -7.92 16.31 1.37
C ASN A 293 -8.60 15.59 2.55
N GLY A 294 -7.87 15.33 3.64
CA GLY A 294 -8.42 14.71 4.85
C GLY A 294 -9.41 15.60 5.59
N TYR A 295 -9.19 16.92 5.63
CA TYR A 295 -10.04 17.86 6.36
C TYR A 295 -11.12 18.52 5.50
N LEU A 296 -10.81 18.89 4.27
CA LEU A 296 -11.69 19.67 3.38
C LEU A 296 -12.13 18.90 2.12
N GLY A 297 -11.55 17.71 1.87
CA GLY A 297 -11.81 16.94 0.65
C GLY A 297 -11.04 17.45 -0.56
N TRP A 298 -11.47 17.03 -1.74
CA TRP A 298 -10.77 17.28 -3.00
C TRP A 298 -10.91 18.71 -3.52
N PHE A 299 -12.00 19.40 -3.16
CA PHE A 299 -12.34 20.71 -3.70
C PHE A 299 -11.55 21.80 -2.98
N ASP A 300 -10.79 22.59 -3.74
CA ASP A 300 -9.89 23.62 -3.22
C ASP A 300 -10.56 24.97 -2.96
N GLY A 301 -11.85 25.10 -3.24
CA GLY A 301 -12.61 26.35 -3.12
C GLY A 301 -12.59 27.23 -4.37
N ASN A 302 -11.80 26.91 -5.39
CA ASN A 302 -11.78 27.65 -6.65
C ASN A 302 -12.91 27.18 -7.57
N VAL A 303 -13.84 28.08 -7.89
CA VAL A 303 -15.04 27.77 -8.71
C VAL A 303 -14.69 27.13 -10.06
N SER A 304 -13.55 27.49 -10.67
CA SER A 304 -13.13 26.88 -11.94
C SER A 304 -12.72 25.41 -11.83
N ASN A 305 -12.39 24.94 -10.63
CA ASN A 305 -12.02 23.56 -10.34
C ASN A 305 -13.22 22.72 -9.87
N LEU A 306 -14.39 23.33 -9.62
CA LEU A 306 -15.59 22.62 -9.16
C LEU A 306 -16.21 21.75 -10.26
N ASP A 307 -16.22 22.27 -11.48
CA ASP A 307 -16.72 21.59 -12.69
C ASP A 307 -15.82 21.95 -13.88
N PRO A 308 -14.60 21.39 -13.94
CA PRO A 308 -13.64 21.74 -14.98
C PRO A 308 -14.10 21.21 -16.34
N LEU A 309 -13.64 21.86 -17.41
CA LEU A 309 -13.83 21.35 -18.77
C LEU A 309 -13.25 19.92 -18.90
N PRO A 310 -13.86 19.06 -19.74
CA PRO A 310 -13.19 17.85 -20.17
C PRO A 310 -11.79 18.16 -20.71
N SER A 311 -10.81 17.30 -20.43
CA SER A 311 -9.40 17.55 -20.78
C SER A 311 -9.20 17.82 -22.27
N GLU A 312 -9.95 17.15 -23.14
CA GLU A 312 -9.93 17.37 -24.59
C GLU A 312 -10.41 18.79 -24.96
N ASP A 313 -11.51 19.27 -24.35
CA ASP A 313 -12.06 20.60 -24.62
C ASP A 313 -11.13 21.71 -24.12
N TYR A 314 -10.54 21.53 -22.93
CA TYR A 314 -9.53 22.44 -22.41
C TYR A 314 -8.32 22.51 -23.35
N ALA A 315 -7.78 21.35 -23.74
CA ALA A 315 -6.62 21.26 -24.62
C ALA A 315 -6.89 21.88 -25.99
N ARG A 316 -8.11 21.70 -26.55
CA ARG A 316 -8.52 22.28 -27.84
C ARG A 316 -8.51 23.80 -27.79
N ARG A 317 -9.04 24.38 -26.71
CA ARG A 317 -9.05 25.85 -26.51
C ARG A 317 -7.65 26.39 -26.28
N LEU A 318 -6.82 25.67 -25.52
CA LEU A 318 -5.41 26.03 -25.32
C LEU A 318 -4.64 26.03 -26.64
N ALA A 319 -4.82 25.00 -27.48
CA ALA A 319 -4.22 24.94 -28.80
C ALA A 319 -4.67 26.12 -29.67
N MET A 320 -5.95 26.48 -29.69
CA MET A 320 -6.46 27.65 -30.41
C MET A 320 -5.79 28.96 -29.96
N LEU A 321 -5.66 29.18 -28.64
CA LEU A 321 -4.98 30.36 -28.08
C LEU A 321 -3.49 30.41 -28.45
N SER A 322 -2.83 29.26 -28.52
CA SER A 322 -1.42 29.13 -28.87
C SER A 322 -1.15 29.27 -30.38
N GLY A 323 -2.18 29.39 -31.24
CA GLY A 323 -2.02 29.47 -32.70
C GLY A 323 -2.17 28.14 -33.44
N GLY A 324 -2.81 27.15 -32.81
CA GLY A 324 -3.09 25.81 -33.34
C GLY A 324 -2.31 24.69 -32.64
N GLU A 325 -2.68 23.45 -32.94
CA GLU A 325 -2.05 22.24 -32.37
C GLU A 325 -0.54 22.16 -32.71
N GLU A 326 -0.16 22.57 -33.91
CA GLU A 326 1.25 22.62 -34.33
C GLU A 326 2.04 23.61 -33.46
N LYS A 327 1.49 24.80 -33.15
CA LYS A 327 2.17 25.77 -32.28
C LYS A 327 2.28 25.29 -30.84
N LEU A 328 1.28 24.56 -30.35
CA LEU A 328 1.36 23.91 -29.04
C LEU A 328 2.44 22.81 -29.02
N PHE A 329 2.57 22.06 -30.12
CA PHE A 329 3.62 21.05 -30.28
C PHE A 329 5.03 21.67 -30.40
N GLU A 330 5.21 22.75 -31.18
CA GLU A 330 6.46 23.52 -31.22
C GLU A 330 6.84 24.05 -29.82
N ALA A 331 5.85 24.47 -29.02
CA ALA A 331 6.09 24.90 -27.64
C ALA A 331 6.55 23.74 -26.74
N LEU A 332 6.01 22.52 -26.92
CA LEU A 332 6.50 21.32 -26.24
C LEU A 332 7.96 21.04 -26.60
N GLN A 333 8.31 21.08 -27.89
CA GLN A 333 9.69 20.89 -28.33
C GLN A 333 10.63 21.89 -27.69
N LYS A 334 10.26 23.18 -27.71
CA LYS A 334 11.04 24.24 -27.07
C LYS A 334 11.17 24.05 -25.56
N ALA A 335 10.12 23.60 -24.88
CA ALA A 335 10.17 23.32 -23.43
C ALA A 335 11.19 22.20 -23.13
N VAL A 336 11.21 21.14 -23.94
CA VAL A 336 12.21 20.07 -23.82
C VAL A 336 13.63 20.59 -24.14
N GLU A 337 13.81 21.31 -25.25
CA GLU A 337 15.10 21.89 -25.66
C GLU A 337 15.69 22.86 -24.64
N SER A 338 14.84 23.57 -23.89
CA SER A 338 15.25 24.51 -22.84
C SER A 338 15.26 23.90 -21.43
N GLU A 339 15.06 22.58 -21.32
CA GLU A 339 15.00 21.84 -20.07
C GLU A 339 13.91 22.31 -19.08
N ASP A 340 12.85 22.98 -19.56
CA ASP A 340 11.63 23.28 -18.79
C ASP A 340 10.72 22.04 -18.74
N MET A 341 11.24 20.98 -18.12
CA MET A 341 10.68 19.64 -18.26
C MET A 341 9.34 19.47 -17.56
N GLN A 342 9.10 20.14 -16.44
CA GLN A 342 7.80 20.04 -15.76
C GLN A 342 6.70 20.70 -16.61
N TRP A 343 7.02 21.81 -17.29
CA TRP A 343 6.13 22.44 -18.25
C TRP A 343 5.93 21.58 -19.50
N ALA A 344 7.00 20.95 -20.01
CA ALA A 344 6.91 19.99 -21.10
C ALA A 344 5.92 18.84 -20.79
N LEU A 345 5.91 18.32 -19.55
CA LEU A 345 4.92 17.32 -19.14
C LEU A 345 3.48 17.86 -19.23
N GLN A 346 3.23 19.07 -18.74
CA GLN A 346 1.90 19.70 -18.78
C GLN A 346 1.42 19.99 -20.21
N LEU A 347 2.33 20.45 -21.09
CA LEU A 347 2.05 20.63 -22.52
C LEU A 347 1.73 19.30 -23.21
N SER A 348 2.51 18.25 -22.92
CA SER A 348 2.30 16.93 -23.50
C SER A 348 0.97 16.31 -23.07
N ASP A 349 0.48 16.55 -21.85
CA ASP A 349 -0.87 16.09 -21.43
C ASP A 349 -1.96 16.66 -22.35
N SER A 350 -1.86 17.94 -22.71
CA SER A 350 -2.82 18.60 -23.61
C SER A 350 -2.75 18.00 -25.03
N LEU A 351 -1.54 17.76 -25.56
CA LEU A 351 -1.35 17.18 -26.89
C LEU A 351 -1.82 15.71 -26.96
N LEU A 352 -1.63 14.94 -25.88
CA LEU A 352 -2.15 13.58 -25.77
C LEU A 352 -3.69 13.56 -25.71
N ALA A 353 -4.31 14.48 -24.96
CA ALA A 353 -5.77 14.61 -24.92
C ALA A 353 -6.36 14.92 -26.31
N LEU A 354 -5.61 15.65 -27.16
CA LEU A 354 -5.99 15.95 -28.54
C LEU A 354 -5.70 14.83 -29.54
N ASN A 355 -5.05 13.74 -29.12
CA ASN A 355 -4.53 12.70 -30.02
C ASN A 355 -3.61 13.27 -31.12
N TYR A 356 -2.86 14.33 -30.83
CA TYR A 356 -2.02 15.03 -31.82
C TYR A 356 -0.56 14.56 -31.78
N LYS A 357 -0.04 14.13 -32.94
CA LYS A 357 1.34 13.60 -33.12
C LYS A 357 1.74 12.64 -31.98
N ILE A 358 0.84 11.70 -31.65
CA ILE A 358 0.90 10.87 -30.42
C ILE A 358 2.30 10.32 -30.16
N ASP A 359 2.93 9.69 -31.16
CA ASP A 359 4.24 9.06 -30.97
C ASP A 359 5.35 10.07 -30.68
N SER A 360 5.36 11.21 -31.39
CA SER A 360 6.33 12.28 -31.13
C SER A 360 6.10 12.95 -29.78
N THR A 361 4.84 13.19 -29.42
CA THR A 361 4.44 13.73 -28.11
C THR A 361 4.85 12.79 -26.97
N LYS A 362 4.61 11.48 -27.12
CA LYS A 362 5.05 10.46 -26.15
C LYS A 362 6.57 10.42 -26.00
N LYS A 363 7.31 10.54 -27.11
CA LYS A 363 8.79 10.57 -27.08
C LYS A 363 9.33 11.79 -26.31
N LEU A 364 8.81 12.99 -26.59
CA LEU A 364 9.21 14.21 -25.87
C LEU A 364 8.79 14.17 -24.41
N ARG A 365 7.61 13.61 -24.12
CA ARG A 365 7.16 13.36 -22.74
C ARG A 365 8.12 12.40 -22.02
N GLN A 366 8.51 11.31 -22.66
CA GLN A 366 9.44 10.33 -22.09
C GLN A 366 10.78 10.98 -21.72
N GLU A 367 11.33 11.83 -22.59
CA GLU A 367 12.55 12.59 -22.33
C GLU A 367 12.41 13.50 -21.09
N ALA A 368 11.31 14.25 -21.00
CA ALA A 368 11.04 15.11 -19.85
C ALA A 368 10.85 14.30 -18.54
N ILE A 369 10.16 13.15 -18.59
CA ILE A 369 9.98 12.26 -17.43
C ILE A 369 11.35 11.74 -16.98
N GLN A 370 12.17 11.23 -17.91
CA GLN A 370 13.50 10.69 -17.63
C GLN A 370 14.40 11.76 -16.99
N TYR A 371 14.45 12.96 -17.58
CA TYR A 371 15.24 14.08 -17.07
C TYR A 371 14.92 14.42 -15.62
N ILE A 372 13.62 14.50 -15.27
CA ILE A 372 13.16 14.80 -13.91
C ILE A 372 13.46 13.63 -12.98
N GLY A 373 13.24 12.40 -13.42
CA GLY A 373 13.50 11.17 -12.66
C GLY A 373 14.97 11.06 -12.25
N ASP A 374 15.89 11.22 -13.20
CA ASP A 374 17.33 11.11 -12.97
C ASP A 374 17.89 12.13 -11.98
N ARG A 375 17.20 13.27 -11.82
CA ARG A 375 17.59 14.37 -10.91
C ARG A 375 16.80 14.36 -9.60
N ALA A 376 15.84 13.45 -9.43
CA ALA A 376 15.04 13.39 -8.22
C ALA A 376 15.81 12.72 -7.08
N LEU A 377 16.00 13.47 -5.98
CA LEU A 377 16.63 12.95 -4.75
C LEU A 377 15.72 11.98 -3.99
N ASN A 378 14.40 12.22 -4.03
CA ASN A 378 13.41 11.35 -3.41
C ASN A 378 13.25 10.08 -4.26
N PRO A 379 13.59 8.87 -3.74
CA PRO A 379 13.53 7.62 -4.48
C PRO A 379 12.13 7.24 -4.95
N ASN A 380 11.09 7.48 -4.15
CA ASN A 380 9.70 7.24 -4.57
C ASN A 380 9.34 8.09 -5.79
N LYS A 381 9.72 9.38 -5.78
CA LYS A 381 9.54 10.27 -6.94
C LYS A 381 10.36 9.75 -8.12
N ARG A 382 11.66 9.51 -7.92
CA ARG A 382 12.57 9.03 -8.96
C ARG A 382 12.01 7.79 -9.66
N ASN A 383 11.75 6.74 -8.90
CA ASN A 383 11.31 5.46 -9.43
C ASN A 383 9.96 5.62 -10.15
N TYR A 384 9.03 6.41 -9.59
CA TYR A 384 7.74 6.63 -10.26
C TYR A 384 7.88 7.32 -11.62
N PHE A 385 8.77 8.31 -11.72
CA PHE A 385 9.11 8.95 -12.99
C PHE A 385 9.76 7.95 -13.95
N LEU A 386 10.84 7.28 -13.54
CA LEU A 386 11.57 6.36 -14.40
C LEU A 386 10.71 5.18 -14.88
N SER A 387 9.88 4.60 -14.02
CA SER A 387 8.94 3.54 -14.40
C SER A 387 7.91 4.08 -15.41
N SER A 388 7.40 5.30 -15.21
CA SER A 388 6.48 5.93 -16.16
C SER A 388 7.13 6.22 -17.52
N ALA A 389 8.44 6.52 -17.55
CA ALA A 389 9.20 6.65 -18.80
C ALA A 389 9.40 5.28 -19.47
N ASN A 390 9.71 4.23 -18.70
CA ASN A 390 9.87 2.88 -19.21
C ASN A 390 8.58 2.34 -19.85
N GLU A 391 7.42 2.63 -19.26
CA GLU A 391 6.10 2.26 -19.77
C GLU A 391 5.78 2.85 -21.16
N LEU A 392 6.46 3.93 -21.57
CA LEU A 392 6.27 4.54 -22.89
C LEU A 392 7.07 3.83 -24.00
N ASN A 393 7.96 2.90 -23.64
CA ASN A 393 8.71 2.11 -24.61
C ASN A 393 7.78 1.14 -25.36
N ALA A 394 7.96 1.02 -26.67
CA ALA A 394 7.15 0.12 -27.51
C ALA A 394 7.25 -1.37 -27.11
N ASN A 395 8.35 -1.76 -26.47
CA ASN A 395 8.60 -3.14 -26.02
C ASN A 395 8.21 -3.38 -24.56
N TYR A 396 7.68 -2.37 -23.85
CA TYR A 396 7.25 -2.56 -22.46
C TYR A 396 6.10 -3.58 -22.40
N GLN A 397 6.27 -4.58 -21.56
CA GLN A 397 5.25 -5.55 -21.21
C GLN A 397 5.04 -5.45 -19.71
N ALA A 398 3.79 -5.27 -19.30
CA ALA A 398 3.45 -5.29 -17.88
C ALA A 398 3.58 -6.73 -17.38
N GLU A 399 4.36 -6.93 -16.32
CA GLU A 399 4.42 -8.23 -15.65
C GLU A 399 3.20 -8.40 -14.72
N PRO A 400 2.63 -9.61 -14.61
CA PRO A 400 1.54 -9.86 -13.69
C PRO A 400 1.97 -9.62 -12.25
N LEU A 401 1.12 -8.94 -11.48
CA LEU A 401 1.31 -8.76 -10.05
C LEU A 401 1.00 -10.08 -9.33
N LEU A 402 2.07 -10.80 -8.99
CA LEU A 402 2.19 -11.97 -8.10
C LEU A 402 1.14 -13.10 -8.26
N PRO A 403 1.55 -14.36 -8.46
CA PRO A 403 0.62 -15.48 -8.50
C PRO A 403 -0.11 -15.63 -7.16
N GLN A 404 -1.44 -15.71 -7.21
CA GLN A 404 -2.25 -16.09 -6.04
C GLN A 404 -2.06 -17.58 -5.77
N THR A 405 -1.74 -17.95 -4.53
CA THR A 405 -1.58 -19.35 -4.10
C THR A 405 -2.78 -19.83 -3.29
N SER A 406 -3.00 -21.14 -3.25
CA SER A 406 -4.09 -21.74 -2.47
C SER A 406 -3.95 -21.40 -0.97
N GLU A 407 -2.72 -21.43 -0.47
CA GLU A 407 -2.35 -21.16 0.92
C GLU A 407 -2.62 -19.70 1.30
N LEU A 408 -2.29 -18.74 0.43
CA LEU A 408 -2.65 -17.35 0.67
C LEU A 408 -4.18 -17.20 0.72
N LEU A 409 -4.87 -17.82 -0.23
CA LEU A 409 -6.32 -17.73 -0.31
C LEU A 409 -7.00 -18.29 0.93
N SER A 410 -6.44 -19.30 1.62
CA SER A 410 -7.03 -19.81 2.86
C SER A 410 -7.01 -18.81 4.01
N GLU A 411 -6.04 -17.88 4.03
CA GLU A 411 -5.92 -16.83 5.05
C GLU A 411 -6.89 -15.66 4.84
N ILE A 412 -7.55 -15.61 3.68
CA ILE A 412 -8.39 -14.51 3.24
C ILE A 412 -9.89 -14.83 3.37
N SER A 413 -10.65 -13.87 3.90
CA SER A 413 -12.11 -13.97 3.99
C SER A 413 -12.80 -14.05 2.62
N ILE A 414 -13.86 -14.86 2.54
CA ILE A 414 -14.74 -14.91 1.37
C ILE A 414 -15.46 -13.56 1.15
N ASP A 415 -15.66 -12.76 2.19
CA ASP A 415 -16.37 -11.48 2.12
C ASP A 415 -15.67 -10.52 1.14
N MET A 416 -14.33 -10.49 1.19
CA MET A 416 -13.52 -9.69 0.26
C MET A 416 -13.78 -10.07 -1.20
N PHE A 417 -13.94 -11.35 -1.51
CA PHE A 417 -14.22 -11.80 -2.89
C PHE A 417 -15.59 -11.30 -3.37
N PHE A 418 -16.58 -11.24 -2.48
CA PHE A 418 -17.89 -10.69 -2.83
C PHE A 418 -17.83 -9.16 -3.00
N ASP A 419 -17.03 -8.45 -2.21
CA ASP A 419 -16.76 -7.02 -2.41
C ASP A 419 -16.07 -6.78 -3.77
N ILE A 420 -15.09 -7.62 -4.14
CA ILE A 420 -14.45 -7.58 -5.47
C ILE A 420 -15.47 -7.81 -6.58
N LEU A 421 -16.34 -8.81 -6.45
CA LEU A 421 -17.39 -9.05 -7.44
C LEU A 421 -18.33 -7.85 -7.55
N SER A 422 -18.69 -7.20 -6.44
CA SER A 422 -19.58 -6.03 -6.47
C SER A 422 -19.02 -4.91 -7.37
N VAL A 423 -17.71 -4.62 -7.28
CA VAL A 423 -17.07 -3.56 -8.08
C VAL A 423 -16.66 -4.00 -9.49
N ARG A 424 -16.55 -5.32 -9.75
CA ARG A 424 -16.20 -5.87 -11.05
C ARG A 424 -17.37 -6.02 -12.02
N LEU A 425 -18.60 -5.80 -11.56
CA LEU A 425 -19.77 -5.89 -12.43
C LEU A 425 -19.62 -4.91 -13.60
N ASN A 426 -19.63 -5.43 -14.83
CA ASN A 426 -19.71 -4.62 -16.04
C ASN A 426 -21.17 -4.18 -16.25
N PRO A 427 -21.51 -2.87 -16.11
CA PRO A 427 -22.89 -2.40 -16.16
C PRO A 427 -23.57 -2.69 -17.51
N GLU A 428 -22.83 -2.58 -18.62
CA GLU A 428 -23.36 -2.83 -19.97
C GLU A 428 -23.75 -4.29 -20.16
N LYS A 429 -22.95 -5.22 -19.61
CA LYS A 429 -23.29 -6.66 -19.62
C LYS A 429 -24.48 -6.97 -18.69
N ALA A 430 -24.81 -6.09 -17.74
CA ALA A 430 -25.84 -6.27 -16.70
C ALA A 430 -27.18 -5.59 -17.00
N LYS A 431 -27.33 -4.96 -18.17
CA LYS A 431 -28.52 -4.17 -18.53
C LYS A 431 -29.79 -5.01 -18.57
N GLY A 432 -30.82 -4.58 -17.86
CA GLY A 432 -32.12 -5.25 -17.79
C GLY A 432 -32.13 -6.58 -16.99
N ILE A 433 -30.99 -7.02 -16.45
CA ILE A 433 -30.90 -8.26 -15.68
C ILE A 433 -31.54 -8.06 -14.29
N LYS A 434 -32.37 -9.04 -13.91
CA LYS A 434 -32.88 -9.23 -12.54
C LYS A 434 -32.61 -10.67 -12.15
N GLN A 435 -31.51 -10.91 -11.44
CA GLN A 435 -31.06 -12.25 -11.10
C GLN A 435 -30.47 -12.27 -9.70
N ARG A 436 -30.83 -13.27 -8.90
CA ARG A 436 -30.31 -13.51 -7.56
C ARG A 436 -29.61 -14.86 -7.50
N VAL A 437 -28.33 -14.86 -7.16
CA VAL A 437 -27.51 -16.07 -7.00
C VAL A 437 -27.12 -16.18 -5.54
N CYS A 438 -27.51 -17.28 -4.90
CA CYS A 438 -27.20 -17.57 -3.50
C CYS A 438 -26.10 -18.61 -3.44
N PHE A 439 -25.16 -18.41 -2.53
CA PHE A 439 -24.02 -19.28 -2.26
C PHE A 439 -24.15 -19.79 -0.83
N GLU A 440 -24.17 -21.11 -0.69
CA GLU A 440 -24.18 -21.82 0.58
C GLU A 440 -22.86 -22.56 0.71
N PHE A 441 -22.08 -22.19 1.72
CA PHE A 441 -20.75 -22.74 1.92
C PHE A 441 -20.77 -23.91 2.90
N ASP A 442 -19.77 -24.79 2.79
CA ASP A 442 -19.60 -25.95 3.69
C ASP A 442 -19.51 -25.56 5.18
N SER A 443 -19.03 -24.35 5.47
CA SER A 443 -19.00 -23.76 6.82
C SER A 443 -20.39 -23.39 7.39
N GLY A 444 -21.43 -23.39 6.53
CA GLY A 444 -22.75 -22.83 6.83
C GLY A 444 -22.87 -21.33 6.52
N ASN A 445 -21.79 -20.66 6.11
CA ASN A 445 -21.84 -19.27 5.67
C ASN A 445 -22.72 -19.12 4.42
N ILE A 446 -23.44 -18.01 4.33
CA ILE A 446 -24.32 -17.69 3.20
C ILE A 446 -23.91 -16.35 2.63
N LYS A 447 -23.71 -16.33 1.32
CA LYS A 447 -23.57 -15.10 0.54
C LYS A 447 -24.55 -15.08 -0.61
N THR A 448 -24.93 -13.89 -1.05
CA THR A 448 -25.90 -13.72 -2.13
C THR A 448 -25.55 -12.50 -2.93
N ILE A 449 -25.56 -12.64 -4.25
CA ILE A 449 -25.44 -11.51 -5.18
C ILE A 449 -26.77 -11.32 -5.90
N THR A 450 -27.31 -10.11 -5.83
CA THR A 450 -28.50 -9.71 -6.59
C THR A 450 -28.13 -8.69 -7.65
N LEU A 451 -28.20 -9.12 -8.90
CA LEU A 451 -28.11 -8.24 -10.07
C LEU A 451 -29.45 -7.57 -10.30
N ARG A 452 -29.47 -6.24 -10.17
CA ARG A 452 -30.60 -5.38 -10.58
C ARG A 452 -30.09 -3.97 -10.84
N ASN A 453 -30.74 -3.25 -11.76
CA ASN A 453 -30.37 -1.85 -12.05
C ASN A 453 -28.89 -1.65 -12.41
N GLN A 454 -28.25 -2.67 -13.00
CA GLN A 454 -26.81 -2.68 -13.29
C GLN A 454 -25.92 -2.60 -12.02
N ILE A 455 -26.44 -3.05 -10.88
CA ILE A 455 -25.75 -3.14 -9.59
C ILE A 455 -25.67 -4.61 -9.17
N ALA A 456 -24.56 -5.00 -8.54
CA ALA A 456 -24.39 -6.26 -7.83
C ALA A 456 -24.46 -6.02 -6.33
N GLU A 457 -25.66 -6.19 -5.75
CA GLU A 457 -25.84 -6.12 -4.30
C GLU A 457 -25.36 -7.42 -3.66
N VAL A 458 -24.49 -7.31 -2.65
CA VAL A 458 -24.05 -8.42 -1.80
C VAL A 458 -24.87 -8.43 -0.52
N SER A 459 -25.33 -9.62 -0.10
CA SER A 459 -26.03 -9.86 1.17
C SER A 459 -25.78 -11.28 1.68
N SER A 460 -26.37 -11.65 2.81
CA SER A 460 -26.32 -13.00 3.40
C SER A 460 -27.71 -13.66 3.48
N GLU A 461 -28.65 -13.25 2.61
CA GLU A 461 -30.03 -13.71 2.63
C GLU A 461 -30.33 -14.76 1.54
N LYS A 462 -30.66 -15.99 1.97
CA LYS A 462 -31.02 -17.13 1.10
C LYS A 462 -32.51 -17.18 0.73
N THR A 463 -33.07 -16.07 0.27
CA THR A 463 -34.47 -16.02 -0.19
C THR A 463 -34.54 -15.73 -1.68
N ASN A 464 -35.50 -16.34 -2.40
CA ASN A 464 -35.78 -16.09 -3.82
C ASN A 464 -34.56 -16.28 -4.76
N CYS A 465 -33.75 -17.31 -4.50
CA CYS A 465 -32.57 -17.62 -5.29
C CYS A 465 -32.96 -18.15 -6.67
N ASN A 466 -32.54 -17.48 -7.75
CA ASN A 466 -32.66 -18.01 -9.11
C ASN A 466 -31.68 -19.17 -9.32
N ILE A 467 -30.47 -19.05 -8.76
CA ILE A 467 -29.46 -20.10 -8.72
C ILE A 467 -29.05 -20.29 -7.25
N LEU A 468 -29.02 -21.53 -6.79
CA LEU A 468 -28.40 -21.92 -5.53
C LEU A 468 -27.09 -22.64 -5.84
N VAL A 469 -26.00 -22.10 -5.33
CA VAL A 469 -24.63 -22.60 -5.49
C VAL A 469 -24.19 -23.20 -4.16
N LYS A 470 -23.67 -24.42 -4.17
CA LYS A 470 -23.08 -25.10 -3.00
C LYS A 470 -21.63 -25.46 -3.29
N THR A 471 -20.72 -25.07 -2.41
CA THR A 471 -19.27 -25.28 -2.56
C THR A 471 -18.55 -24.91 -1.26
N SER A 472 -17.24 -25.15 -1.15
CA SER A 472 -16.45 -24.58 -0.06
C SER A 472 -16.00 -23.15 -0.39
N GLU A 473 -15.75 -22.32 0.62
CA GLU A 473 -15.17 -20.99 0.41
C GLU A 473 -13.86 -21.08 -0.36
N GLN A 474 -13.03 -22.08 -0.03
CA GLN A 474 -11.73 -22.25 -0.66
C GLN A 474 -11.84 -22.54 -2.15
N ILE A 475 -12.75 -23.43 -2.56
CA ILE A 475 -12.96 -23.77 -3.97
C ILE A 475 -13.44 -22.54 -4.75
N LEU A 476 -14.37 -21.77 -4.19
CA LEU A 476 -14.84 -20.55 -4.85
C LEU A 476 -13.75 -19.48 -4.95
N LYS A 477 -12.98 -19.26 -3.87
CA LYS A 477 -11.84 -18.33 -3.87
C LYS A 477 -10.84 -18.70 -4.95
N GLU A 478 -10.44 -19.97 -5.03
CA GLU A 478 -9.49 -20.46 -6.03
C GLU A 478 -10.00 -20.33 -7.46
N ALA A 479 -11.29 -20.57 -7.69
CA ALA A 479 -11.90 -20.36 -9.01
C ALA A 479 -11.93 -18.87 -9.40
N LEU A 480 -12.33 -17.98 -8.49
CA LEU A 480 -12.39 -16.54 -8.75
C LEU A 480 -11.00 -15.90 -8.89
N ALA A 481 -10.01 -16.45 -8.19
CA ALA A 481 -8.59 -16.07 -8.26
C ALA A 481 -7.89 -16.57 -9.53
N GLY A 482 -8.48 -17.52 -10.27
CA GLY A 482 -7.86 -18.15 -11.43
C GLY A 482 -6.86 -19.26 -11.09
N VAL A 483 -6.72 -19.63 -9.81
CA VAL A 483 -5.92 -20.80 -9.36
C VAL A 483 -6.54 -22.10 -9.87
N ARG A 484 -7.88 -22.16 -9.91
CA ARG A 484 -8.63 -23.20 -10.61
C ARG A 484 -9.36 -22.62 -11.80
N ASN A 485 -9.48 -23.41 -12.87
CA ASN A 485 -10.31 -23.04 -14.01
C ASN A 485 -11.80 -23.13 -13.64
N PRO A 486 -12.56 -22.00 -13.65
CA PRO A 486 -13.96 -21.99 -13.20
C PRO A 486 -14.88 -22.94 -13.95
N ILE A 487 -14.63 -23.15 -15.25
CA ILE A 487 -15.45 -24.05 -16.09
C ILE A 487 -15.23 -25.50 -15.64
N MET A 488 -13.97 -25.90 -15.42
CA MET A 488 -13.64 -27.24 -14.95
C MET A 488 -14.17 -27.50 -13.54
N THR A 489 -14.09 -26.53 -12.63
CA THR A 489 -14.58 -26.64 -11.25
C THR A 489 -16.10 -26.80 -11.20
N VAL A 490 -16.85 -26.15 -12.09
CA VAL A 490 -18.30 -26.36 -12.23
C VAL A 490 -18.61 -27.70 -12.91
N ALA A 491 -17.78 -28.13 -13.86
CA ALA A 491 -17.97 -29.40 -14.58
C ALA A 491 -17.73 -30.63 -13.69
N SER A 492 -16.70 -30.58 -12.82
CA SER A 492 -16.36 -31.64 -11.85
C SER A 492 -17.41 -31.82 -10.76
N GLY A 493 -18.20 -30.77 -10.47
CA GLY A 493 -19.19 -30.75 -9.39
C GLY A 493 -18.66 -30.16 -8.08
N ASP A 494 -17.42 -29.67 -8.05
CA ASP A 494 -16.84 -28.97 -6.90
C ASP A 494 -17.59 -27.66 -6.58
N ILE A 495 -18.19 -27.05 -7.61
CA ILE A 495 -19.23 -26.02 -7.48
C ILE A 495 -20.55 -26.60 -7.99
N ASP A 496 -21.41 -27.04 -7.07
CA ASP A 496 -22.75 -27.53 -7.38
C ASP A 496 -23.69 -26.34 -7.62
N THR A 497 -24.36 -26.32 -8.77
CA THR A 497 -25.28 -25.27 -9.21
C THR A 497 -26.72 -25.77 -9.33
N GLY A 498 -27.03 -26.97 -8.82
CA GLY A 498 -28.36 -27.59 -8.95
C GLY A 498 -28.77 -27.81 -10.41
N GLY A 499 -27.81 -28.11 -11.28
CA GLY A 499 -28.02 -28.30 -12.72
C GLY A 499 -27.96 -27.00 -13.57
N GLN A 500 -27.73 -25.84 -12.97
CA GLN A 500 -27.73 -24.54 -13.66
C GLN A 500 -26.34 -24.04 -14.11
N ARG A 501 -25.47 -24.96 -14.53
CA ARG A 501 -24.06 -24.69 -14.85
C ARG A 501 -23.88 -23.53 -15.83
N THR A 502 -24.59 -23.55 -16.96
CA THR A 502 -24.51 -22.51 -17.99
C THR A 502 -25.00 -21.15 -17.49
N ASN A 503 -26.09 -21.13 -16.70
CA ASN A 503 -26.62 -19.89 -16.15
C ASN A 503 -25.65 -19.28 -15.13
N PHE A 504 -24.97 -20.11 -14.34
CA PHE A 504 -23.97 -19.66 -13.38
C PHE A 504 -22.71 -19.13 -14.07
N LEU A 505 -22.19 -19.81 -15.11
CA LEU A 505 -21.06 -19.31 -15.89
C LEU A 505 -21.41 -18.01 -16.63
N ASN A 506 -22.61 -17.90 -17.19
CA ASN A 506 -23.10 -16.65 -17.77
C ASN A 506 -23.23 -15.53 -16.73
N PHE A 507 -23.65 -15.84 -15.50
CA PHE A 507 -23.61 -14.89 -14.38
C PHE A 507 -22.18 -14.44 -14.08
N LEU A 508 -21.20 -15.35 -13.95
CA LEU A 508 -19.79 -15.01 -13.70
C LEU A 508 -19.19 -14.14 -14.81
N SER A 509 -19.58 -14.36 -16.08
CA SER A 509 -19.11 -13.55 -17.22
C SER A 509 -19.45 -12.05 -17.12
N LYS A 510 -20.40 -11.67 -16.26
CA LYS A 510 -20.78 -10.26 -16.03
C LYS A 510 -19.75 -9.50 -15.20
N PHE A 511 -18.84 -10.23 -14.55
CA PHE A 511 -17.78 -9.71 -13.69
C PHE A 511 -16.39 -9.82 -14.33
N ALA A 512 -16.31 -10.37 -15.55
CA ALA A 512 -15.08 -10.35 -16.33
C ALA A 512 -14.94 -9.00 -17.03
N GLU A 513 -13.70 -8.50 -17.11
CA GLU A 513 -13.35 -7.27 -17.84
C GLU A 513 -13.91 -7.25 -19.27
#